data_AF-A0A8H9LEZ9-F1
#
_entry.id   AF-A0A8H9LEZ9-F1
#
_cell.length_a   1.000
_cell.length_b   1.000
_cell.length_c   1.000
_cell.angle_alpha   90.00
_cell.angle_beta   90.00
_cell.angle_gamma   90.00
#
_symmetry.space_group_name_H-M   'P 1'
#
loop_
_entity.id
_entity.type
_entity.pdbx_description
1 polymer ?
#
loop_
_entity_poly.entity_id
_entity_poly.type
_entity_poly.pdbx_seq_one_letter_code
_entity_poly.pdbx_strand_id
1 'polypeptide(L)'
;MSVSAASHLSPSYPDRAAWGTAPKLRAWQQQAYDLYFSREPRDFLTVATPGAGKTTYALRIASELLSRGIVRALTIVTPTEHLKRQWADAAARVGISIDPEFKNSQGATSRDYVGVAVTYAQIAMHPALHRARTEARKTLVIFDEIHHAGDAKSWGDGIREAFEPATRRLGLTGTPFRSDDSPIPFVTYVEDGEGAMRSVSDYSYGYGPALADNVVRPVIFLAYSGEMKWRTRAGDEIAATLGTPLTKDQLSQAWRAALDPKGDWIRQVIHAADRRLTEVRRGVPDAAGLVIASDHESARAYARHIRTVTGEGAEVVLSDDPGASKKIKDFGTSDRRWLVAVRMVSEGVDIPRLCVGVYATSTSTPLFFAQAVGRFVRARKRGETASVFLPSVPVLMGLAGEMEEERDHVLGRRRDEDGLDDLLLEQAQQDKKQPDALGDELPFQTLEASATFDRVLFDGGEFGTAAAPGSPEEEDFIGLPGLLEPDQVASLLRKRQADQQAAKRKTKKGSEDDAPALAPHEQLAELRKELNGLVGAWNHRTGQPHGVIHAELRRACGGPAIAQATAEQIRERVAMIRKWATQRK
;
A
#
# COMPACT_ATOMS: atom_id res chain seq x y z
N MET A 1 -46.72 -25.33 2.19
CA MET A 1 -47.01 -24.03 2.85
C MET A 1 -46.31 -22.93 2.06
N SER A 2 -46.99 -21.79 1.92
CA SER A 2 -46.79 -20.69 0.94
C SER A 2 -45.35 -20.26 0.65
N VAL A 3 -45.07 -20.01 -0.65
CA VAL A 3 -43.79 -19.53 -1.24
C VAL A 3 -43.59 -18.00 -1.04
N SER A 4 -44.46 -17.32 -0.29
CA SER A 4 -44.51 -15.85 -0.23
C SER A 4 -43.73 -15.20 0.95
N ALA A 5 -43.02 -15.96 1.79
CA ALA A 5 -42.36 -15.41 2.99
C ALA A 5 -40.84 -15.20 2.86
N ALA A 6 -40.23 -15.58 1.74
CA ALA A 6 -38.76 -15.59 1.57
C ALA A 6 -38.16 -14.33 0.90
N SER A 7 -38.98 -13.34 0.54
CA SER A 7 -38.57 -12.17 -0.27
C SER A 7 -38.23 -10.90 0.52
N HIS A 8 -38.24 -10.92 1.85
CA HIS A 8 -38.07 -9.69 2.68
C HIS A 8 -36.96 -9.75 3.75
N LEU A 9 -35.95 -10.60 3.60
CA LEU A 9 -34.82 -10.62 4.54
C LEU A 9 -33.58 -10.00 3.89
N SER A 10 -33.08 -8.92 4.50
CA SER A 10 -31.81 -8.27 4.17
C SER A 10 -30.67 -9.30 4.19
N PRO A 11 -29.60 -9.14 3.38
CA PRO A 11 -28.50 -10.09 3.36
C PRO A 11 -27.86 -10.14 4.75
N SER A 12 -28.17 -11.20 5.48
CA SER A 12 -27.69 -11.42 6.84
C SER A 12 -26.18 -11.65 6.79
N TYR A 13 -25.47 -10.83 7.58
CA TYR A 13 -24.09 -11.04 8.00
C TYR A 13 -23.87 -12.49 8.43
N PRO A 14 -22.69 -13.08 8.19
CA PRO A 14 -22.40 -14.43 8.65
C PRO A 14 -22.14 -14.40 10.16
N ASP A 15 -23.20 -14.30 10.96
CA ASP A 15 -23.18 -14.95 12.27
C ASP A 15 -23.03 -16.44 12.03
N ARG A 16 -22.20 -17.09 12.86
CA ARG A 16 -21.91 -18.53 12.85
C ARG A 16 -23.18 -19.34 12.62
N ALA A 17 -23.47 -19.68 11.36
CA ALA A 17 -24.59 -20.54 11.02
C ALA A 17 -24.23 -21.96 11.45
N ALA A 18 -25.13 -22.56 12.23
CA ALA A 18 -25.07 -23.96 12.61
C ALA A 18 -24.95 -24.85 11.35
N TRP A 19 -24.10 -25.86 11.45
CA TRP A 19 -23.84 -26.86 10.43
C TRP A 19 -25.15 -27.50 9.94
N GLY A 20 -25.47 -27.42 8.63
CA GLY A 20 -26.61 -28.16 8.08
C GLY A 20 -27.16 -27.77 6.70
N THR A 21 -26.88 -26.58 6.17
CA THR A 21 -27.32 -26.17 4.82
C THR A 21 -26.17 -25.57 4.05
N ALA A 22 -25.92 -26.02 2.81
CA ALA A 22 -24.92 -25.42 1.93
C ALA A 22 -25.08 -23.88 1.94
N PRO A 23 -24.00 -23.10 2.20
CA PRO A 23 -24.14 -21.67 2.36
C PRO A 23 -24.65 -21.05 1.05
N LYS A 24 -25.67 -20.18 1.14
CA LYS A 24 -26.11 -19.37 0.00
C LYS A 24 -24.90 -18.57 -0.52
N LEU A 25 -24.74 -18.52 -1.84
CA LEU A 25 -23.73 -17.69 -2.48
C LEU A 25 -23.96 -16.21 -2.12
N ARG A 26 -22.86 -15.46 -1.97
CA ARG A 26 -22.89 -13.99 -1.90
C ARG A 26 -23.42 -13.42 -3.22
N ALA A 27 -23.93 -12.19 -3.19
CA ALA A 27 -24.51 -11.54 -4.38
C ALA A 27 -23.56 -11.57 -5.59
N TRP A 28 -22.29 -11.18 -5.40
CA TRP A 28 -21.29 -11.21 -6.46
C TRP A 28 -21.02 -12.64 -6.98
N GLN A 29 -20.96 -13.62 -6.07
CA GLN A 29 -20.73 -15.02 -6.44
C GLN A 29 -21.89 -15.57 -7.27
N GLN A 30 -23.12 -15.18 -6.92
CA GLN A 30 -24.32 -15.56 -7.66
C GLN A 30 -24.33 -14.91 -9.05
N GLN A 31 -24.03 -13.61 -9.14
CA GLN A 31 -23.94 -12.91 -10.43
C GLN A 31 -22.87 -13.51 -11.36
N ALA A 32 -21.67 -13.78 -10.83
CA ALA A 32 -20.60 -14.42 -11.58
C ALA A 32 -20.99 -15.85 -12.02
N TYR A 33 -21.66 -16.59 -11.14
CA TYR A 33 -22.15 -17.95 -11.42
C TYR A 33 -23.19 -17.93 -12.54
N ASP A 34 -24.17 -17.02 -12.47
CA ASP A 34 -25.22 -16.89 -13.48
C ASP A 34 -24.61 -16.47 -14.83
N LEU A 35 -23.65 -15.55 -14.83
CA LEU A 35 -22.93 -15.15 -16.03
C LEU A 35 -22.18 -16.33 -16.65
N TYR A 36 -21.45 -17.11 -15.85
CA TYR A 36 -20.73 -18.30 -16.30
C TYR A 36 -21.66 -19.30 -16.99
N PHE A 37 -22.80 -19.64 -16.37
CA PHE A 37 -23.75 -20.60 -16.93
C PHE A 37 -24.62 -20.04 -18.06
N SER A 38 -24.76 -18.72 -18.19
CA SER A 38 -25.42 -18.11 -19.35
C SER A 38 -24.55 -18.13 -20.61
N ARG A 39 -23.22 -18.00 -20.45
CA ARG A 39 -22.25 -17.96 -21.56
C ARG A 39 -21.66 -19.32 -21.88
N GLU A 40 -21.67 -20.23 -20.90
CA GLU A 40 -21.05 -21.56 -20.93
C GLU A 40 -19.62 -21.58 -21.54
N PRO A 41 -18.74 -20.63 -21.18
CA PRO A 41 -17.51 -20.43 -21.91
C PRO A 41 -16.50 -21.56 -21.62
N ARG A 42 -15.56 -21.75 -22.54
CA ARG A 42 -14.42 -22.64 -22.31
C ARG A 42 -13.47 -22.07 -21.27
N ASP A 43 -13.14 -20.80 -21.41
CA ASP A 43 -12.24 -20.01 -20.57
C ASP A 43 -13.05 -18.96 -19.82
N PHE A 44 -12.87 -18.85 -18.50
CA PHE A 44 -13.53 -17.81 -17.71
C PHE A 44 -12.59 -17.25 -16.65
N LEU A 45 -12.25 -15.97 -16.74
CA LEU A 45 -11.41 -15.28 -15.77
C LEU A 45 -12.28 -14.49 -14.79
N THR A 46 -12.29 -14.92 -13.54
CA THR A 46 -12.92 -14.20 -12.42
C THR A 46 -11.85 -13.48 -11.59
N VAL A 47 -11.93 -12.16 -11.59
CA VAL A 47 -11.16 -11.30 -10.70
C VAL A 47 -12.02 -11.00 -9.49
N ALA A 48 -11.54 -11.32 -8.30
CA ALA A 48 -12.26 -10.97 -7.08
C ALA A 48 -11.29 -10.67 -5.95
N THR A 49 -11.55 -9.58 -5.22
CA THR A 49 -10.67 -9.09 -4.16
C THR A 49 -10.27 -10.20 -3.17
N PRO A 50 -9.04 -10.19 -2.62
CA PRO A 50 -8.63 -11.15 -1.62
C PRO A 50 -9.64 -11.28 -0.47
N GLY A 51 -9.99 -12.52 -0.10
CA GLY A 51 -10.99 -12.79 0.93
C GLY A 51 -12.47 -12.75 0.47
N ALA A 52 -12.74 -12.42 -0.80
CA ALA A 52 -14.11 -12.39 -1.32
C ALA A 52 -14.84 -13.74 -1.33
N GLY A 53 -14.10 -14.86 -1.22
CA GLY A 53 -14.65 -16.22 -1.21
C GLY A 53 -14.57 -16.95 -2.57
N LYS A 54 -13.49 -16.73 -3.33
CA LYS A 54 -13.26 -17.34 -4.67
C LYS A 54 -13.39 -18.87 -4.66
N THR A 55 -12.85 -19.53 -3.63
CA THR A 55 -12.89 -21.00 -3.49
C THR A 55 -14.32 -21.54 -3.45
N THR A 56 -15.21 -20.92 -2.67
CA THR A 56 -16.63 -21.34 -2.58
C THR A 56 -17.34 -21.19 -3.92
N TYR A 57 -17.10 -20.07 -4.61
CA TYR A 57 -17.64 -19.81 -5.94
C TYR A 57 -17.18 -20.86 -6.97
N ALA A 58 -15.88 -21.13 -7.02
CA ALA A 58 -15.30 -22.08 -7.96
C ALA A 58 -15.78 -23.52 -7.72
N LEU A 59 -15.86 -23.94 -6.46
CA LEU A 59 -16.39 -25.26 -6.09
C LEU A 59 -17.88 -25.40 -6.39
N ARG A 60 -18.64 -24.30 -6.35
CA ARG A 60 -20.05 -24.30 -6.75
C ARG A 60 -20.20 -24.52 -8.26
N ILE A 61 -19.38 -23.86 -9.08
CA ILE A 61 -19.28 -24.13 -10.53
C ILE A 61 -18.89 -25.59 -10.78
N ALA A 62 -17.86 -26.08 -10.09
CA ALA A 62 -17.38 -27.45 -10.26
C ALA A 62 -18.46 -28.49 -9.93
N SER A 63 -19.17 -28.31 -8.81
CA SER A 63 -20.28 -29.18 -8.40
C SER A 63 -21.39 -29.22 -9.45
N GLU A 64 -21.76 -28.08 -10.01
CA GLU A 64 -22.81 -28.00 -11.03
C GLU A 64 -22.36 -28.68 -12.34
N LEU A 65 -21.15 -28.40 -12.82
CA LEU A 65 -20.61 -29.01 -14.04
C LEU A 65 -20.47 -30.53 -13.93
N LEU A 66 -20.09 -31.04 -12.75
CA LEU A 66 -20.04 -32.48 -12.45
C LEU A 66 -21.46 -33.08 -12.46
N SER A 67 -22.43 -32.42 -11.81
CA SER A 67 -23.80 -32.91 -11.73
C SER A 67 -24.50 -32.98 -13.10
N ARG A 68 -24.19 -32.03 -13.99
CA ARG A 68 -24.69 -32.01 -15.39
C ARG A 68 -23.92 -32.98 -16.30
N GLY A 69 -22.85 -33.62 -15.81
CA GLY A 69 -22.01 -34.50 -16.61
C GLY A 69 -21.20 -33.80 -17.72
N ILE A 70 -21.08 -32.47 -17.65
CA ILE A 70 -20.28 -31.66 -18.59
C ILE A 70 -18.80 -31.97 -18.40
N VAL A 71 -18.38 -32.12 -17.14
CA VAL A 71 -17.04 -32.60 -16.76
C VAL A 71 -17.16 -33.86 -15.89
N ARG A 72 -16.11 -34.67 -15.87
CA ARG A 72 -15.98 -35.91 -15.08
C ARG A 72 -14.72 -35.94 -14.22
N ALA A 73 -13.86 -34.94 -14.33
CA ALA A 73 -12.65 -34.82 -13.54
C ALA A 73 -12.35 -33.35 -13.22
N LEU A 74 -11.62 -33.13 -12.12
CA LEU A 74 -11.17 -31.82 -11.68
C LEU A 74 -9.63 -31.78 -11.54
N THR A 75 -9.01 -30.71 -12.02
CA THR A 75 -7.62 -30.38 -11.69
C THR A 75 -7.60 -28.99 -11.08
N ILE A 76 -7.17 -28.88 -9.82
CA ILE A 76 -7.02 -27.60 -9.13
C ILE A 76 -5.53 -27.25 -9.12
N VAL A 77 -5.18 -26.12 -9.71
CA VAL A 77 -3.82 -25.61 -9.79
C VAL A 77 -3.67 -24.48 -8.79
N THR A 78 -2.65 -24.55 -7.93
CA THR A 78 -2.41 -23.59 -6.85
C THR A 78 -0.94 -23.15 -6.82
N PRO A 79 -0.58 -22.00 -6.24
CA PRO A 79 0.82 -21.59 -6.15
C PRO A 79 1.64 -22.40 -5.16
N THR A 80 1.03 -22.85 -4.05
CA THR A 80 1.78 -23.46 -2.93
C THR A 80 1.24 -24.82 -2.51
N GLU A 81 2.12 -25.66 -1.94
CA GLU A 81 1.76 -26.99 -1.42
C GLU A 81 0.68 -26.92 -0.32
N HIS A 82 0.70 -25.88 0.50
CA HIS A 82 -0.27 -25.69 1.57
C HIS A 82 -1.71 -25.48 1.03
N LEU A 83 -1.84 -24.74 -0.08
CA LEU A 83 -3.12 -24.46 -0.72
C LEU A 83 -3.78 -25.72 -1.29
N LYS A 84 -3.01 -26.70 -1.75
CA LYS A 84 -3.56 -27.98 -2.24
C LYS A 84 -4.47 -28.65 -1.20
N ARG A 85 -4.00 -28.72 0.06
CA ARG A 85 -4.76 -29.31 1.17
C ARG A 85 -5.99 -28.47 1.51
N GLN A 86 -5.86 -27.14 1.55
CA GLN A 86 -7.01 -26.26 1.80
C GLN A 86 -8.11 -26.41 0.74
N TRP A 87 -7.72 -26.50 -0.53
CA TRP A 87 -8.66 -26.75 -1.63
C TRP A 87 -9.30 -28.13 -1.52
N ALA A 88 -8.54 -29.17 -1.19
CA ALA A 88 -9.09 -30.51 -0.97
C ALA A 88 -10.08 -30.54 0.21
N ASP A 89 -9.76 -29.91 1.33
CA ASP A 89 -10.64 -29.80 2.50
C ASP A 89 -11.92 -28.98 2.20
N ALA A 90 -11.81 -27.95 1.36
CA ALA A 90 -12.97 -27.17 0.91
C ALA A 90 -13.84 -27.97 -0.07
N ALA A 91 -13.23 -28.70 -0.99
CA ALA A 91 -13.91 -29.57 -1.97
C ALA A 91 -14.64 -30.73 -1.27
N ALA A 92 -14.02 -31.36 -0.27
CA ALA A 92 -14.61 -32.44 0.52
C ALA A 92 -15.90 -31.99 1.23
N ARG A 93 -15.94 -30.75 1.73
CA ARG A 93 -17.13 -30.15 2.36
C ARG A 93 -18.33 -30.00 1.42
N VAL A 94 -18.11 -30.00 0.10
CA VAL A 94 -19.17 -29.99 -0.92
C VAL A 94 -19.30 -31.33 -1.65
N GLY A 95 -18.69 -32.40 -1.11
CA GLY A 95 -18.80 -33.76 -1.64
C GLY A 95 -17.90 -34.06 -2.84
N ILE A 96 -16.86 -33.25 -3.08
CA ILE A 96 -15.90 -33.47 -4.17
C ILE A 96 -14.58 -33.97 -3.56
N SER A 97 -14.27 -35.24 -3.77
CA SER A 97 -13.01 -35.85 -3.32
C SER A 97 -11.86 -35.45 -4.23
N ILE A 98 -10.89 -34.71 -3.68
CA ILE A 98 -9.67 -34.27 -4.39
C ILE A 98 -8.44 -34.81 -3.66
N ASP A 99 -7.47 -35.32 -4.42
CA ASP A 99 -6.18 -35.77 -3.89
C ASP A 99 -5.18 -34.60 -3.80
N PRO A 100 -4.79 -34.15 -2.59
CA PRO A 100 -3.79 -33.10 -2.43
C PRO A 100 -2.34 -33.62 -2.46
N GLU A 101 -2.13 -34.93 -2.36
CA GLU A 101 -0.81 -35.57 -2.24
C GLU A 101 -0.33 -36.19 -3.55
N PHE A 102 -1.00 -35.87 -4.67
CA PHE A 102 -0.63 -36.35 -5.99
C PHE A 102 0.82 -35.98 -6.34
N LYS A 103 1.57 -36.96 -6.84
CA LYS A 103 2.94 -36.82 -7.33
C LYS A 103 3.03 -37.27 -8.77
N ASN A 104 3.82 -36.58 -9.59
CA ASN A 104 3.99 -36.92 -11.01
C ASN A 104 4.49 -38.36 -11.21
N SER A 105 5.29 -38.88 -10.28
CA SER A 105 5.78 -40.27 -10.30
C SER A 105 4.69 -41.33 -10.19
N GLN A 106 3.49 -40.99 -9.69
CA GLN A 106 2.38 -41.92 -9.57
C GLN A 106 1.65 -42.14 -10.90
N GLY A 107 1.68 -41.15 -11.81
CA GLY A 107 0.99 -41.16 -13.11
C GLY A 107 -0.54 -41.06 -13.03
N ALA A 108 -1.17 -41.91 -12.22
CA ALA A 108 -2.61 -41.99 -12.03
C ALA A 108 -3.02 -41.70 -10.58
N THR A 109 -4.29 -41.31 -10.40
CA THR A 109 -4.90 -41.07 -9.07
C THR A 109 -5.85 -42.21 -8.74
N SER A 110 -6.10 -42.49 -7.45
CA SER A 110 -7.12 -43.47 -7.04
C SER A 110 -8.48 -43.16 -7.66
N ARG A 111 -9.28 -44.21 -7.89
CA ARG A 111 -10.66 -44.08 -8.39
C ARG A 111 -11.60 -43.40 -7.38
N ASP A 112 -11.21 -43.35 -6.12
CA ASP A 112 -11.98 -42.68 -5.04
C ASP A 112 -11.95 -41.16 -5.17
N TYR A 113 -11.01 -40.62 -5.93
CA TYR A 113 -10.88 -39.19 -6.17
C TYR A 113 -11.50 -38.79 -7.51
N VAL A 114 -12.24 -37.68 -7.50
CA VAL A 114 -12.76 -37.02 -8.70
C VAL A 114 -11.64 -36.25 -9.41
N GLY A 115 -10.61 -35.83 -8.67
CA GLY A 115 -9.58 -34.95 -9.18
C GLY A 115 -8.34 -34.85 -8.30
N VAL A 116 -7.43 -33.96 -8.71
CA VAL A 116 -6.17 -33.67 -7.98
C VAL A 116 -6.03 -32.18 -7.73
N ALA A 117 -5.36 -31.83 -6.63
CA ALA A 117 -4.79 -30.51 -6.44
C ALA A 117 -3.28 -30.60 -6.69
N VAL A 118 -2.74 -29.66 -7.46
CA VAL A 118 -1.33 -29.62 -7.89
C VAL A 118 -0.80 -28.19 -7.87
N THR A 119 0.52 -28.02 -7.85
CA THR A 119 1.14 -26.71 -7.99
C THR A 119 1.52 -26.37 -9.43
N TYR A 120 1.66 -25.07 -9.74
CA TYR A 120 2.20 -24.61 -11.02
C TYR A 120 3.57 -25.25 -11.32
N ALA A 121 4.44 -25.32 -10.31
CA ALA A 121 5.74 -25.97 -10.42
C ALA A 121 5.62 -27.48 -10.71
N GLN A 122 4.68 -28.20 -10.09
CA GLN A 122 4.43 -29.61 -10.39
C GLN A 122 4.05 -29.84 -11.85
N ILE A 123 3.23 -28.96 -12.43
CA ILE A 123 2.83 -29.07 -13.84
C ILE A 123 4.01 -28.79 -14.77
N ALA A 124 4.77 -27.72 -14.49
CA ALA A 124 5.96 -27.36 -15.28
C ALA A 124 7.01 -28.48 -15.32
N MET A 125 7.12 -29.29 -14.27
CA MET A 125 8.03 -30.44 -14.23
C MET A 125 7.62 -31.60 -15.16
N HIS A 126 6.33 -31.77 -15.47
CA HIS A 126 5.89 -32.87 -16.34
C HIS A 126 4.60 -32.54 -17.15
N PRO A 127 4.61 -31.54 -18.05
CA PRO A 127 3.40 -31.07 -18.74
C PRO A 127 2.65 -32.16 -19.51
N ALA A 128 3.37 -33.02 -20.24
CA ALA A 128 2.80 -34.11 -21.02
C ALA A 128 1.96 -35.12 -20.18
N LEU A 129 2.32 -35.32 -18.91
CA LEU A 129 1.55 -36.19 -18.01
C LEU A 129 0.18 -35.55 -17.70
N HIS A 130 0.19 -34.26 -17.37
CA HIS A 130 -1.04 -33.52 -17.09
C HIS A 130 -1.90 -33.35 -18.35
N ARG A 131 -1.26 -33.23 -19.52
CA ARG A 131 -1.94 -33.28 -20.81
C ARG A 131 -2.69 -34.60 -21.02
N ALA A 132 -2.00 -35.72 -20.91
CA ALA A 132 -2.61 -37.05 -21.08
C ALA A 132 -3.78 -37.28 -20.11
N ARG A 133 -3.64 -36.82 -18.85
CA ARG A 133 -4.73 -36.88 -17.85
C ARG A 133 -5.93 -36.02 -18.25
N THR A 134 -5.68 -34.82 -18.77
CA THR A 134 -6.71 -33.87 -19.21
C THR A 134 -7.42 -34.35 -20.47
N GLU A 135 -6.72 -35.03 -21.39
CA GLU A 135 -7.30 -35.63 -22.59
C GLU A 135 -8.13 -36.89 -22.28
N ALA A 136 -7.71 -37.68 -21.30
CA ALA A 136 -8.37 -38.94 -20.95
C ALA A 136 -9.79 -38.77 -20.38
N ARG A 137 -10.13 -37.59 -19.84
CA ARG A 137 -11.45 -37.31 -19.24
C ARG A 137 -11.87 -35.87 -19.50
N LYS A 138 -13.19 -35.64 -19.65
CA LYS A 138 -13.74 -34.28 -19.68
C LYS A 138 -13.39 -33.56 -18.38
N THR A 139 -12.45 -32.61 -18.43
CA THR A 139 -11.82 -32.04 -17.22
C THR A 139 -12.16 -30.57 -17.08
N LEU A 140 -12.55 -30.16 -15.86
CA LEU A 140 -12.49 -28.77 -15.43
C LEU A 140 -11.11 -28.52 -14.81
N VAL A 141 -10.44 -27.46 -15.26
CA VAL A 141 -9.22 -26.97 -14.61
C VAL A 141 -9.54 -25.67 -13.89
N ILE A 142 -9.23 -25.59 -12.60
CA ILE A 142 -9.34 -24.37 -11.80
C ILE A 142 -7.93 -23.87 -11.55
N PHE A 143 -7.65 -22.64 -11.95
CA PHE A 143 -6.39 -21.95 -11.69
C PHE A 143 -6.61 -20.96 -10.55
N ASP A 144 -6.10 -21.28 -9.37
CA ASP A 144 -6.08 -20.37 -8.23
C ASP A 144 -4.87 -19.43 -8.32
N GLU A 145 -5.13 -18.13 -8.21
CA GLU A 145 -4.14 -17.08 -8.42
C GLU A 145 -3.40 -17.24 -9.76
N ILE A 146 -4.16 -17.29 -10.86
CA ILE A 146 -3.66 -17.56 -12.22
C ILE A 146 -2.51 -16.66 -12.69
N HIS A 147 -2.34 -15.49 -12.05
CA HIS A 147 -1.22 -14.59 -12.29
C HIS A 147 0.15 -15.27 -12.08
N HIS A 148 0.23 -16.31 -11.24
CA HIS A 148 1.44 -17.11 -11.07
C HIS A 148 1.86 -17.86 -12.34
N ALA A 149 0.93 -18.18 -13.25
CA ALA A 149 1.29 -18.84 -14.50
C ALA A 149 2.20 -17.96 -15.38
N GLY A 150 2.27 -16.65 -15.14
CA GLY A 150 3.22 -15.73 -15.76
C GLY A 150 4.57 -15.60 -15.04
N ASP A 151 4.74 -16.13 -13.82
CA ASP A 151 5.93 -15.86 -12.99
C ASP A 151 7.23 -16.40 -13.61
N ALA A 152 7.11 -17.49 -14.35
CA ALA A 152 8.18 -18.06 -15.13
C ALA A 152 7.65 -18.53 -16.48
N LYS A 153 8.40 -18.27 -17.55
CA LYS A 153 8.06 -18.73 -18.90
C LYS A 153 7.79 -20.23 -18.96
N SER A 154 8.56 -21.03 -18.20
CA SER A 154 8.38 -22.48 -18.11
C SER A 154 7.04 -22.90 -17.48
N TRP A 155 6.49 -22.10 -16.56
CA TRP A 155 5.18 -22.37 -15.98
C TRP A 155 4.09 -22.06 -17.01
N GLY A 156 4.18 -20.91 -17.68
CA GLY A 156 3.23 -20.54 -18.73
C GLY A 156 3.16 -21.57 -19.87
N ASP A 157 4.32 -22.00 -20.37
CA ASP A 157 4.40 -22.99 -21.45
C ASP A 157 3.89 -24.38 -20.98
N GLY A 158 4.26 -24.81 -19.77
CA GLY A 158 3.77 -26.07 -19.20
C GLY A 158 2.26 -26.09 -18.96
N ILE A 159 1.68 -24.98 -18.50
CA ILE A 159 0.23 -24.82 -18.32
C ILE A 159 -0.50 -24.88 -19.66
N ARG A 160 0.04 -24.20 -20.69
CA ARG A 160 -0.52 -24.23 -22.04
C ARG A 160 -0.54 -25.64 -22.60
N GLU A 161 0.59 -26.36 -22.54
CA GLU A 161 0.68 -27.74 -23.03
C GLU A 161 -0.28 -28.69 -22.29
N ALA A 162 -0.29 -28.62 -20.95
CA ALA A 162 -1.03 -29.51 -20.08
C ALA A 162 -2.55 -29.33 -20.20
N PHE A 163 -3.03 -28.09 -20.34
CA PHE A 163 -4.45 -27.78 -20.18
C PHE A 163 -5.11 -27.19 -21.42
N GLU A 164 -4.40 -27.07 -22.54
CA GLU A 164 -5.02 -26.82 -23.85
C GLU A 164 -6.19 -27.76 -24.14
N PRO A 165 -6.18 -29.08 -23.82
CA PRO A 165 -7.31 -29.97 -24.13
C PRO A 165 -8.48 -29.91 -23.13
N ALA A 166 -8.41 -29.08 -22.07
CA ALA A 166 -9.45 -29.03 -21.04
C ALA A 166 -10.83 -28.66 -21.60
N THR A 167 -11.88 -29.24 -21.00
CA THR A 167 -13.28 -28.99 -21.38
C THR A 167 -13.77 -27.62 -20.88
N ARG A 168 -13.33 -27.24 -19.68
CA ARG A 168 -13.58 -25.95 -19.04
C ARG A 168 -12.34 -25.52 -18.26
N ARG A 169 -12.06 -24.22 -18.23
CA ARG A 169 -10.94 -23.59 -17.51
C ARG A 169 -11.46 -22.36 -16.77
N LEU A 170 -11.33 -22.37 -15.46
CA LEU A 170 -11.74 -21.28 -14.57
C LEU A 170 -10.50 -20.65 -13.96
N GLY A 171 -10.16 -19.42 -14.37
CA GLY A 171 -9.10 -18.61 -13.79
C GLY A 171 -9.64 -17.78 -12.64
N LEU A 172 -8.95 -17.80 -11.50
CA LEU A 172 -9.25 -16.98 -10.33
C LEU A 172 -8.04 -16.11 -10.01
N THR A 173 -8.24 -14.83 -9.74
CA THR A 173 -7.15 -13.96 -9.26
C THR A 173 -7.68 -12.85 -8.37
N GLY A 174 -6.88 -12.45 -7.37
CA GLY A 174 -7.11 -11.21 -6.62
C GLY A 174 -6.64 -9.95 -7.34
N THR A 175 -5.75 -10.12 -8.30
CA THR A 175 -4.97 -9.06 -8.94
C THR A 175 -4.84 -9.40 -10.43
N PRO A 176 -5.59 -8.75 -11.32
CA PRO A 176 -5.51 -9.05 -12.75
C PRO A 176 -4.20 -8.56 -13.38
N PHE A 177 -3.47 -7.68 -12.69
CA PHE A 177 -2.40 -6.90 -13.30
C PHE A 177 -1.08 -7.65 -13.39
N ARG A 178 -0.55 -7.70 -14.60
CA ARG A 178 0.90 -7.65 -14.85
C ARG A 178 1.16 -6.71 -16.02
N SER A 179 2.27 -6.00 -15.94
CA SER A 179 2.82 -5.11 -16.96
C SER A 179 4.08 -5.70 -17.60
N ASP A 180 4.27 -7.02 -17.53
CA ASP A 180 5.38 -7.73 -18.17
C ASP A 180 4.98 -8.39 -19.49
N ASP A 181 5.97 -8.60 -20.37
CA ASP A 181 5.81 -9.09 -21.75
C ASP A 181 5.34 -10.55 -21.88
N SER A 182 5.09 -11.27 -20.77
CA SER A 182 4.73 -12.69 -20.81
C SER A 182 3.23 -12.89 -20.56
N PRO A 183 2.42 -13.15 -21.62
CA PRO A 183 0.99 -13.33 -21.46
C PRO A 183 0.66 -14.59 -20.65
N ILE A 184 -0.27 -14.44 -19.71
CA ILE A 184 -0.80 -15.54 -18.91
C ILE A 184 -1.61 -16.48 -19.82
N PRO A 185 -1.34 -17.80 -19.83
CA PRO A 185 -2.13 -18.73 -20.63
C PRO A 185 -3.62 -18.66 -20.31
N PHE A 186 -4.45 -18.74 -21.35
CA PHE A 186 -5.92 -18.73 -21.26
C PHE A 186 -6.53 -17.42 -20.74
N VAL A 187 -5.77 -16.33 -20.70
CA VAL A 187 -6.26 -14.97 -20.41
C VAL A 187 -6.33 -14.18 -21.71
N THR A 188 -7.42 -13.44 -21.90
CA THR A 188 -7.60 -12.54 -23.04
C THR A 188 -6.91 -11.20 -22.76
N TYR A 189 -6.24 -10.65 -23.76
CA TYR A 189 -5.61 -9.33 -23.69
C TYR A 189 -6.15 -8.43 -24.80
N VAL A 190 -6.35 -7.14 -24.50
CA VAL A 190 -6.73 -6.09 -25.45
C VAL A 190 -5.75 -4.94 -25.36
N GLU A 191 -5.51 -4.26 -26.47
CA GLU A 191 -4.63 -3.09 -26.51
C GLU A 191 -5.29 -1.90 -25.82
N ASP A 192 -4.55 -1.18 -24.97
CA ASP A 192 -5.05 -0.11 -24.12
C ASP A 192 -4.89 1.29 -24.75
N GLY A 193 -4.97 1.42 -26.08
CA GLY A 193 -4.93 2.71 -26.77
C GLY A 193 -3.59 3.46 -26.70
N GLU A 194 -2.72 3.12 -25.75
CA GLU A 194 -1.35 3.60 -25.58
C GLU A 194 -0.31 2.56 -26.05
N GLY A 195 -0.78 1.46 -26.64
CA GLY A 195 0.03 0.39 -27.23
C GLY A 195 0.43 -0.72 -26.24
N ALA A 196 -0.02 -0.67 -24.99
CA ALA A 196 0.20 -1.75 -24.03
C ALA A 196 -0.97 -2.76 -24.04
N MET A 197 -0.68 -4.02 -23.70
CA MET A 197 -1.68 -5.08 -23.66
C MET A 197 -2.24 -5.22 -22.26
N ARG A 198 -3.55 -5.03 -22.09
CA ARG A 198 -4.25 -5.17 -20.82
C ARG A 198 -5.08 -6.45 -20.78
N SER A 199 -4.95 -7.23 -19.71
CA SER A 199 -5.78 -8.42 -19.49
C SER A 199 -7.25 -8.04 -19.28
N VAL A 200 -8.16 -8.81 -19.88
CA VAL A 200 -9.62 -8.66 -19.73
C VAL A 200 -10.16 -9.81 -18.89
N SER A 201 -10.92 -9.48 -17.85
CA SER A 201 -11.67 -10.44 -17.04
C SER A 201 -13.10 -10.57 -17.52
N ASP A 202 -13.66 -11.78 -17.47
CA ASP A 202 -15.09 -12.01 -17.74
C ASP A 202 -15.99 -11.48 -16.63
N TYR A 203 -15.51 -11.52 -15.39
CA TYR A 203 -16.18 -10.95 -14.23
C TYR A 203 -15.15 -10.35 -13.27
N SER A 204 -15.44 -9.14 -12.77
CA SER A 204 -14.59 -8.45 -11.80
C SER A 204 -15.39 -8.01 -10.57
N TYR A 205 -14.88 -8.37 -9.41
CA TYR A 205 -15.34 -7.93 -8.09
C TYR A 205 -14.18 -7.26 -7.36
N GLY A 206 -13.98 -5.99 -7.67
CA GLY A 206 -12.88 -5.17 -7.12
C GLY A 206 -13.06 -4.80 -5.65
N TYR A 207 -12.11 -4.03 -5.12
CA TYR A 207 -12.10 -3.65 -3.72
C TYR A 207 -13.30 -2.75 -3.33
N GLY A 208 -13.68 -1.79 -4.18
CA GLY A 208 -14.82 -0.88 -3.94
C GLY A 208 -16.15 -1.60 -3.71
N PRO A 209 -16.64 -2.44 -4.66
CA PRO A 209 -17.85 -3.23 -4.46
C PRO A 209 -17.78 -4.15 -3.24
N ALA A 210 -16.62 -4.74 -2.98
CA ALA A 210 -16.41 -5.58 -1.80
C ALA A 210 -16.52 -4.83 -0.48
N LEU A 211 -16.10 -3.56 -0.46
CA LEU A 211 -16.25 -2.69 0.70
C LEU A 211 -17.72 -2.31 0.90
N ALA A 212 -18.43 -1.96 -0.18
CA ALA A 212 -19.86 -1.61 -0.13
C ALA A 212 -20.71 -2.79 0.37
N ASP A 213 -20.37 -4.00 -0.04
CA ASP A 213 -21.02 -5.25 0.41
C ASP A 213 -20.57 -5.67 1.83
N ASN A 214 -19.66 -4.93 2.46
CA ASN A 214 -19.02 -5.25 3.74
C ASN A 214 -18.34 -6.64 3.78
N VAL A 215 -17.86 -7.10 2.62
CA VAL A 215 -17.10 -8.35 2.49
C VAL A 215 -15.66 -8.15 2.97
N VAL A 216 -15.12 -6.97 2.73
CA VAL A 216 -13.82 -6.51 3.22
C VAL A 216 -14.00 -5.30 4.11
N ARG A 217 -12.96 -4.96 4.86
CA ARG A 217 -12.90 -3.75 5.68
C ARG A 217 -12.00 -2.69 5.06
N PRO A 218 -12.23 -1.40 5.37
CA PRO A 218 -11.40 -0.34 4.85
C PRO A 218 -9.98 -0.39 5.43
N VAL A 219 -9.01 0.05 4.63
CA VAL A 219 -7.60 0.18 5.01
C VAL A 219 -7.27 1.66 5.12
N ILE A 220 -6.61 2.03 6.21
CA ILE A 220 -6.05 3.37 6.46
C ILE A 220 -4.55 3.26 6.22
N PHE A 221 -3.99 4.04 5.30
CA PHE A 221 -2.55 4.07 5.08
C PHE A 221 -1.92 5.22 5.85
N LEU A 222 -0.95 4.92 6.71
CA LEU A 222 -0.20 5.92 7.48
C LEU A 222 1.20 6.03 6.89
N ALA A 223 1.48 7.15 6.22
CA ALA A 223 2.75 7.41 5.56
C ALA A 223 3.73 8.09 6.53
N TYR A 224 4.93 7.53 6.62
CA TYR A 224 6.03 8.10 7.42
C TYR A 224 7.16 8.56 6.49
N SER A 225 7.51 9.84 6.59
CA SER A 225 8.69 10.44 5.96
C SER A 225 9.86 10.43 6.94
N GLY A 226 10.96 11.11 6.60
CA GLY A 226 12.15 11.13 7.43
C GLY A 226 13.40 11.60 6.72
N GLU A 227 14.31 12.25 7.46
CA GLU A 227 15.66 12.53 6.96
C GLU A 227 16.53 11.28 7.07
N MET A 228 17.15 10.91 5.95
CA MET A 228 18.04 9.77 5.80
C MET A 228 19.43 10.27 5.46
N LYS A 229 20.44 9.81 6.20
CA LYS A 229 21.85 9.99 5.87
C LYS A 229 22.50 8.64 5.74
N TRP A 230 23.22 8.42 4.64
CA TRP A 230 23.95 7.17 4.40
C TRP A 230 25.28 7.45 3.72
N ARG A 231 26.19 6.51 3.85
CA ARG A 231 27.46 6.46 3.12
C ARG A 231 27.35 5.49 1.96
N THR A 232 27.66 5.96 0.75
CA THR A 232 27.72 5.13 -0.46
C THR A 232 28.97 4.25 -0.45
N ARG A 233 29.06 3.32 -1.41
CA ARG A 233 30.25 2.48 -1.56
C ARG A 233 31.50 3.25 -2.01
N ALA A 234 31.28 4.39 -2.68
CA ALA A 234 32.34 5.33 -3.06
C ALA A 234 32.84 6.17 -1.87
N GLY A 235 32.21 6.03 -0.68
CA GLY A 235 32.57 6.78 0.52
C GLY A 235 31.83 8.11 0.69
N ASP A 236 30.99 8.50 -0.27
CA ASP A 236 30.22 9.74 -0.21
C ASP A 236 29.13 9.67 0.86
N GLU A 237 29.03 10.71 1.69
CA GLU A 237 27.91 10.87 2.62
C GLU A 237 26.79 11.67 1.93
N ILE A 238 25.64 11.03 1.78
CA ILE A 238 24.46 11.60 1.13
C ILE A 238 23.36 11.76 2.17
N ALA A 239 22.67 12.90 2.14
CA ALA A 239 21.47 13.17 2.91
C ALA A 239 20.27 13.37 1.97
N ALA A 240 19.13 12.75 2.28
CA ALA A 240 17.90 12.93 1.54
C ALA A 240 16.68 12.74 2.44
N THR A 241 15.56 13.37 2.08
CA THR A 241 14.30 13.28 2.84
C THR A 241 13.29 12.47 2.05
N LEU A 242 12.75 11.40 2.65
CA LEU A 242 11.64 10.66 2.06
C LEU A 242 10.43 11.59 1.90
N GLY A 243 9.75 11.50 0.75
CA GLY A 243 8.63 12.39 0.40
C GLY A 243 9.03 13.68 -0.33
N THR A 244 10.32 13.93 -0.54
CA THR A 244 10.81 15.03 -1.40
C THR A 244 11.19 14.51 -2.80
N PRO A 245 11.23 15.36 -3.84
CA PRO A 245 11.68 14.94 -5.17
C PRO A 245 13.12 14.43 -5.14
N LEU A 246 13.32 13.16 -5.48
CA LEU A 246 14.62 12.50 -5.52
C LEU A 246 14.79 11.75 -6.84
N THR A 247 16.04 11.57 -7.26
CA THR A 247 16.35 10.65 -8.38
C THR A 247 16.00 9.20 -8.00
N LYS A 248 15.75 8.33 -8.99
CA LYS A 248 15.40 6.91 -8.75
C LYS A 248 16.45 6.19 -7.88
N ASP A 249 17.72 6.49 -8.08
CA ASP A 249 18.82 5.90 -7.31
C ASP A 249 18.87 6.43 -5.88
N GLN A 250 18.77 7.74 -5.68
CA GLN A 250 18.73 8.35 -4.35
C GLN A 250 17.50 7.89 -3.56
N LEU A 251 16.33 7.80 -4.20
CA LEU A 251 15.11 7.28 -3.57
C LEU A 251 15.29 5.84 -3.11
N SER A 252 15.87 4.99 -3.98
CA SER A 252 16.15 3.58 -3.64
C SER A 252 17.14 3.45 -2.48
N GLN A 253 18.15 4.32 -2.41
CA GLN A 253 19.13 4.33 -1.32
C GLN A 253 18.54 4.88 -0.01
N ALA A 254 17.82 6.00 -0.06
CA ALA A 254 17.12 6.58 1.08
C ALA A 254 16.08 5.61 1.66
N TRP A 255 15.34 4.90 0.79
CA TRP A 255 14.39 3.89 1.21
C TRP A 255 15.08 2.71 1.91
N ARG A 256 16.21 2.20 1.38
CA ARG A 256 16.99 1.17 2.08
C ARG A 256 17.52 1.67 3.43
N ALA A 257 18.00 2.90 3.51
CA ALA A 257 18.47 3.51 4.75
C ALA A 257 17.34 3.60 5.80
N ALA A 258 16.12 3.98 5.39
CA ALA A 258 14.96 4.03 6.27
C ALA A 258 14.61 2.67 6.89
N LEU A 259 14.74 1.60 6.10
CA LEU A 259 14.44 0.24 6.52
C LEU A 259 15.59 -0.43 7.28
N ASP A 260 16.76 0.20 7.38
CA ASP A 260 17.89 -0.36 8.11
C ASP A 260 17.49 -0.63 9.57
N PRO A 261 17.59 -1.88 10.07
CA PRO A 261 17.27 -2.18 11.45
C PRO A 261 18.11 -1.40 12.47
N LYS A 262 19.27 -0.86 12.09
CA LYS A 262 20.09 -0.01 12.95
C LYS A 262 19.57 1.44 13.00
N GLY A 263 18.80 1.89 12.02
CA GLY A 263 18.20 3.22 11.97
C GLY A 263 17.04 3.42 12.95
N ASP A 264 16.76 4.69 13.30
CA ASP A 264 15.65 5.05 14.20
C ASP A 264 14.29 5.01 13.51
N TRP A 265 14.25 5.22 12.20
CA TRP A 265 12.99 5.29 11.44
C TRP A 265 12.09 4.08 11.69
N ILE A 266 12.61 2.86 11.47
CA ILE A 266 11.83 1.64 11.63
C ILE A 266 11.43 1.39 13.10
N ARG A 267 12.26 1.81 14.06
CA ARG A 267 11.92 1.71 15.49
C ARG A 267 10.73 2.61 15.83
N GLN A 268 10.74 3.84 15.33
CA GLN A 268 9.65 4.81 15.54
C GLN A 268 8.35 4.34 14.87
N VAL A 269 8.43 3.79 13.66
CA VAL A 269 7.26 3.22 12.97
C VAL A 269 6.69 2.00 13.70
N ILE A 270 7.54 1.08 14.18
CA ILE A 270 7.08 -0.06 15.00
C ILE A 270 6.40 0.43 16.30
N HIS A 271 6.96 1.45 16.94
CA HIS A 271 6.37 2.05 18.14
C HIS A 271 5.00 2.67 17.86
N ALA A 272 4.87 3.47 16.80
CA ALA A 272 3.59 4.04 16.38
C ALA A 272 2.57 2.94 16.02
N ALA A 273 3.00 1.88 15.33
CA ALA A 273 2.16 0.75 14.98
C ALA A 273 1.69 -0.05 16.21
N ASP A 274 2.50 -0.19 17.26
CA ASP A 274 2.06 -0.84 18.50
C ASP A 274 1.10 0.02 19.33
N ARG A 275 1.27 1.34 19.33
CA ARG A 275 0.24 2.25 19.88
C ARG A 275 -1.09 2.09 19.14
N ARG A 276 -1.04 2.04 17.81
CA ARG A 276 -2.22 1.78 16.97
C ARG A 276 -2.87 0.44 17.30
N LEU A 277 -2.07 -0.62 17.40
CA LEU A 277 -2.55 -1.96 17.74
C LEU A 277 -3.20 -2.00 19.13
N THR A 278 -2.64 -1.28 20.10
CA THR A 278 -3.20 -1.15 21.45
C THR A 278 -4.58 -0.48 21.42
N GLU A 279 -4.75 0.58 20.62
CA GLU A 279 -6.06 1.22 20.45
C GLU A 279 -7.08 0.29 19.78
N VAL A 280 -6.68 -0.37 18.69
CA VAL A 280 -7.53 -1.34 17.99
C VAL A 280 -7.96 -2.48 18.92
N ARG A 281 -7.07 -2.95 19.80
CA ARG A 281 -7.37 -4.01 20.77
C ARG A 281 -8.40 -3.62 21.84
N ARG A 282 -8.72 -2.35 22.01
CA ARG A 282 -9.86 -1.93 22.87
C ARG A 282 -11.21 -2.35 22.30
N GLY A 283 -11.35 -2.34 20.97
CA GLY A 283 -12.56 -2.81 20.27
C GLY A 283 -12.48 -4.26 19.78
N VAL A 284 -11.28 -4.72 19.43
CA VAL A 284 -11.01 -6.06 18.88
C VAL A 284 -9.91 -6.73 19.71
N PRO A 285 -10.23 -7.37 20.85
CA PRO A 285 -9.25 -7.79 21.87
C PRO A 285 -8.10 -8.65 21.36
N ASP A 286 -8.35 -9.51 20.37
CA ASP A 286 -7.37 -10.44 19.80
C ASP A 286 -6.68 -9.92 18.52
N ALA A 287 -6.84 -8.64 18.20
CA ALA A 287 -6.20 -8.02 17.04
C ALA A 287 -4.68 -8.17 17.11
N ALA A 288 -4.09 -8.39 15.94
CA ALA A 288 -2.66 -8.64 15.76
C ALA A 288 -2.04 -7.70 14.71
N GLY A 289 -0.74 -7.48 14.86
CA GLY A 289 0.11 -6.78 13.92
C GLY A 289 0.96 -7.71 13.07
N LEU A 290 1.25 -7.32 11.83
CA LEU A 290 2.20 -7.99 10.94
C LEU A 290 3.25 -6.99 10.42
N VAL A 291 4.52 -7.31 10.62
CA VAL A 291 5.65 -6.62 9.96
C VAL A 291 6.14 -7.45 8.78
N ILE A 292 6.14 -6.85 7.59
CA ILE A 292 6.64 -7.46 6.35
C ILE A 292 8.07 -6.99 6.12
N ALA A 293 9.04 -7.84 6.39
CA ALA A 293 10.46 -7.56 6.26
C ALA A 293 11.03 -7.92 4.88
N SER A 294 12.08 -7.21 4.48
CA SER A 294 12.83 -7.47 3.23
C SER A 294 13.51 -8.84 3.21
N ASP A 295 14.10 -9.26 4.32
CA ASP A 295 14.98 -10.42 4.44
C ASP A 295 15.02 -10.99 5.87
N HIS A 296 15.64 -12.16 6.05
CA HIS A 296 15.67 -12.88 7.33
C HIS A 296 16.43 -12.15 8.44
N GLU A 297 17.47 -11.40 8.10
CA GLU A 297 18.25 -10.64 9.08
C GLU A 297 17.40 -9.49 9.64
N SER A 298 16.79 -8.72 8.73
CA SER A 298 15.87 -7.63 9.03
C SER A 298 14.68 -8.13 9.85
N ALA A 299 14.06 -9.26 9.50
CA ALA A 299 12.95 -9.85 10.27
C ALA A 299 13.34 -10.16 11.72
N ARG A 300 14.49 -10.81 11.94
CA ARG A 300 14.97 -11.11 13.30
C ARG A 300 15.29 -9.83 14.07
N ALA A 301 15.81 -8.80 13.39
CA ALA A 301 16.10 -7.51 14.01
C ALA A 301 14.83 -6.74 14.40
N TYR A 302 13.82 -6.68 13.52
CA TYR A 302 12.54 -6.06 13.83
C TYR A 302 11.82 -6.77 14.97
N ALA A 303 11.90 -8.10 15.05
CA ALA A 303 11.34 -8.85 16.18
C ALA A 303 12.00 -8.49 17.52
N ARG A 304 13.31 -8.20 17.53
CA ARG A 304 14.00 -7.67 18.72
C ARG A 304 13.50 -6.26 19.06
N HIS A 305 13.32 -5.39 18.07
CA HIS A 305 12.77 -4.05 18.30
C HIS A 305 11.36 -4.09 18.87
N ILE A 306 10.49 -4.96 18.34
CA ILE A 306 9.15 -5.19 18.90
C ILE A 306 9.24 -5.60 20.37
N ARG A 307 10.17 -6.51 20.73
CA ARG A 307 10.36 -6.90 22.13
C ARG A 307 10.83 -5.75 23.00
N THR A 308 11.72 -4.90 22.50
CA THR A 308 12.19 -3.71 23.22
C THR A 308 11.06 -2.69 23.43
N VAL A 309 10.22 -2.48 22.41
CA VAL A 309 9.12 -1.51 22.42
C VAL A 309 7.95 -1.99 23.28
N THR A 310 7.56 -3.26 23.13
CA THR A 310 6.30 -3.79 23.70
C THR A 310 6.50 -4.62 24.96
N GLY A 311 7.74 -5.04 25.26
CA GLY A 311 8.04 -6.04 26.29
C GLY A 311 7.73 -7.49 25.89
N GLU A 312 6.95 -7.71 24.83
CA GLU A 312 6.55 -9.03 24.33
C GLU A 312 7.29 -9.41 23.05
N GLY A 313 7.62 -10.69 22.89
CA GLY A 313 8.25 -11.18 21.66
C GLY A 313 7.27 -11.26 20.48
N ALA A 314 7.75 -11.01 19.28
CA ALA A 314 7.02 -11.32 18.05
C ALA A 314 7.29 -12.75 17.58
N GLU A 315 6.29 -13.40 16.98
CA GLU A 315 6.50 -14.66 16.27
C GLU A 315 7.25 -14.37 14.97
N VAL A 316 8.35 -15.07 14.70
CA VAL A 316 9.13 -14.88 13.47
C VAL A 316 8.92 -16.05 12.52
N VAL A 317 8.43 -15.74 11.33
CA VAL A 317 8.19 -16.71 10.27
C VAL A 317 9.08 -16.38 9.07
N LEU A 318 10.00 -17.30 8.78
CA LEU A 318 10.93 -17.19 7.67
C LEU A 318 10.44 -18.08 6.52
N SER A 319 10.65 -17.64 5.28
CA SER A 319 10.17 -18.32 4.07
C SER A 319 10.78 -19.72 3.85
N ASP A 320 11.95 -19.98 4.41
CA ASP A 320 12.70 -21.24 4.33
C ASP A 320 12.46 -22.17 5.52
N ASP A 321 11.65 -21.76 6.50
CA ASP A 321 11.34 -22.54 7.69
C ASP A 321 10.31 -23.65 7.36
N PRO A 322 10.66 -24.95 7.46
CA PRO A 322 9.72 -26.04 7.24
C PRO A 322 8.51 -26.00 8.20
N GLY A 323 8.65 -25.33 9.35
CA GLY A 323 7.61 -25.12 10.34
C GLY A 323 6.77 -23.85 10.13
N ALA A 324 7.02 -23.04 9.10
CA ALA A 324 6.36 -21.75 8.87
C ALA A 324 4.83 -21.87 8.90
N SER A 325 4.24 -22.79 8.15
CA SER A 325 2.77 -22.96 8.11
C SER A 325 2.18 -23.29 9.48
N LYS A 326 2.88 -24.10 10.28
CA LYS A 326 2.44 -24.44 11.64
C LYS A 326 2.50 -23.21 12.55
N LYS A 327 3.61 -22.47 12.53
CA LYS A 327 3.75 -21.21 13.30
C LYS A 327 2.68 -20.20 12.96
N ILE A 328 2.35 -20.04 11.68
CA ILE A 328 1.29 -19.11 11.24
C ILE A 328 -0.08 -19.58 11.76
N LYS A 329 -0.37 -20.88 11.71
CA LYS A 329 -1.62 -21.45 12.24
C LYS A 329 -1.72 -21.28 13.77
N ASP A 330 -0.64 -21.58 14.48
CA ASP A 330 -0.55 -21.41 15.93
C ASP A 330 -0.71 -19.93 16.30
N PHE A 331 -0.04 -19.03 15.56
CA PHE A 331 -0.22 -17.59 15.71
C PHE A 331 -1.67 -17.16 15.46
N GLY A 332 -2.31 -17.68 14.41
CA GLY A 332 -3.69 -17.34 14.04
C GLY A 332 -4.73 -17.69 15.11
N THR A 333 -4.43 -18.66 15.98
CA THR A 333 -5.30 -19.07 17.09
C THR A 333 -4.84 -18.58 18.47
N SER A 334 -3.65 -17.98 18.55
CA SER A 334 -3.11 -17.39 19.78
C SER A 334 -3.64 -15.97 20.03
N ASP A 335 -3.31 -15.41 21.20
CA ASP A 335 -3.53 -13.98 21.50
C ASP A 335 -2.24 -13.14 21.34
N ARG A 336 -1.19 -13.70 20.74
CA ARG A 336 0.08 -12.98 20.52
C ARG A 336 -0.16 -11.75 19.66
N ARG A 337 0.50 -10.65 20.00
CA ARG A 337 0.29 -9.34 19.36
C ARG A 337 0.94 -9.24 17.99
N TRP A 338 2.16 -9.77 17.82
CA TRP A 338 2.98 -9.48 16.65
C TRP A 338 3.50 -10.72 15.91
N LEU A 339 3.41 -10.65 14.59
CA LEU A 339 4.05 -11.56 13.64
C LEU A 339 5.05 -10.76 12.80
N VAL A 340 6.27 -11.25 12.63
CA VAL A 340 7.24 -10.71 11.69
C VAL A 340 7.53 -11.77 10.65
N ALA A 341 7.49 -11.38 9.38
CA ALA A 341 7.78 -12.31 8.31
C ALA A 341 8.51 -11.66 7.16
N VAL A 342 9.33 -12.49 6.51
CA VAL A 342 10.03 -12.14 5.29
C VAL A 342 9.18 -12.56 4.12
N ARG A 343 9.19 -11.76 3.04
CA ARG A 343 8.66 -12.09 1.71
C ARG A 343 7.82 -13.38 1.68
N MET A 344 6.51 -13.20 1.59
CA MET A 344 5.50 -14.24 1.76
C MET A 344 5.43 -14.77 3.21
N VAL A 345 4.55 -14.19 4.02
CA VAL A 345 3.80 -14.99 5.01
C VAL A 345 2.94 -15.96 4.20
N SER A 346 3.50 -17.03 3.64
CA SER A 346 2.77 -18.10 2.92
C SER A 346 1.51 -17.65 2.15
N GLU A 347 1.63 -17.41 0.84
CA GLU A 347 0.45 -17.35 -0.03
C GLU A 347 -0.49 -18.51 0.32
N GLY A 348 -1.70 -18.17 0.77
CA GLY A 348 -2.72 -19.13 1.19
C GLY A 348 -2.96 -19.33 2.68
N VAL A 349 -2.21 -18.75 3.62
CA VAL A 349 -2.62 -18.79 5.04
C VAL A 349 -3.38 -17.52 5.42
N ASP A 350 -4.61 -17.70 5.88
CA ASP A 350 -5.48 -16.64 6.32
C ASP A 350 -5.37 -16.38 7.82
N ILE A 351 -5.10 -15.14 8.22
CA ILE A 351 -5.15 -14.68 9.62
C ILE A 351 -6.08 -13.46 9.71
N PRO A 352 -7.40 -13.67 9.87
CA PRO A 352 -8.37 -12.57 9.88
C PRO A 352 -8.21 -11.56 11.03
N ARG A 353 -7.42 -11.91 12.07
CA ARG A 353 -7.14 -11.04 13.22
C ARG A 353 -6.02 -10.02 12.97
N LEU A 354 -5.34 -10.05 11.82
CA LEU A 354 -4.29 -9.08 11.47
C LEU A 354 -4.91 -7.72 11.14
N CYS A 355 -4.86 -6.74 12.03
CA CYS A 355 -5.47 -5.41 11.84
C CYS A 355 -4.46 -4.30 11.59
N VAL A 356 -3.20 -4.48 12.00
CA VAL A 356 -2.14 -3.46 11.84
C VAL A 356 -0.98 -4.04 11.03
N GLY A 357 -0.56 -3.33 9.99
CA GLY A 357 0.54 -3.73 9.11
C GLY A 357 1.68 -2.74 9.16
N VAL A 358 2.92 -3.22 9.13
CA VAL A 358 4.11 -2.39 8.85
C VAL A 358 4.77 -2.90 7.59
N TYR A 359 4.76 -2.07 6.54
CA TYR A 359 5.36 -2.36 5.25
C TYR A 359 6.86 -2.02 5.29
N ALA A 360 7.66 -2.94 5.83
CA ALA A 360 9.10 -2.78 6.03
C ALA A 360 9.93 -3.50 4.95
N THR A 361 9.55 -3.32 3.69
CA THR A 361 10.21 -3.91 2.53
C THR A 361 10.38 -2.90 1.41
N SER A 362 11.46 -3.05 0.63
CA SER A 362 11.74 -2.21 -0.55
C SER A 362 11.10 -2.72 -1.83
N THR A 363 10.26 -3.75 -1.76
CA THR A 363 9.49 -4.25 -2.92
C THR A 363 8.32 -3.32 -3.18
N SER A 364 8.12 -2.90 -4.43
CA SER A 364 7.09 -1.93 -4.81
C SER A 364 6.23 -2.36 -6.00
N THR A 365 6.24 -3.66 -6.34
CA THR A 365 5.42 -4.13 -7.45
C THR A 365 3.94 -4.09 -7.07
N PRO A 366 3.04 -3.66 -7.96
CA PRO A 366 1.60 -3.57 -7.67
C PRO A 366 1.02 -4.89 -7.11
N LEU A 367 1.42 -6.01 -7.72
CA LEU A 367 1.03 -7.35 -7.28
C LEU A 367 1.42 -7.62 -5.83
N PHE A 368 2.68 -7.39 -5.48
CA PHE A 368 3.16 -7.64 -4.13
C PHE A 368 2.47 -6.73 -3.11
N PHE A 369 2.26 -5.46 -3.46
CA PHE A 369 1.55 -4.51 -2.60
C PHE A 369 0.11 -4.96 -2.35
N ALA A 370 -0.64 -5.30 -3.40
CA ALA A 370 -2.01 -5.78 -3.27
C ALA A 370 -2.11 -7.10 -2.49
N GLN A 371 -1.17 -8.04 -2.68
CA GLN A 371 -1.11 -9.27 -1.88
C GLN A 371 -0.77 -8.99 -0.41
N ALA A 372 0.14 -8.05 -0.13
CA ALA A 372 0.50 -7.65 1.22
C ALA A 372 -0.67 -6.99 1.94
N VAL A 373 -1.30 -6.00 1.32
CA VAL A 373 -2.45 -5.28 1.88
C VAL A 373 -3.68 -6.19 2.00
N GLY A 374 -3.89 -7.09 1.03
CA GLY A 374 -4.96 -8.09 1.02
C GLY A 374 -4.97 -9.05 2.22
N ARG A 375 -3.89 -9.09 3.02
CA ARG A 375 -3.85 -9.82 4.30
C ARG A 375 -4.61 -9.10 5.41
N PHE A 376 -4.77 -7.79 5.29
CA PHE A 376 -5.42 -6.95 6.29
C PHE A 376 -6.87 -6.59 5.91
N VAL A 377 -7.31 -6.81 4.66
CA VAL A 377 -8.65 -6.39 4.21
C VAL A 377 -9.79 -7.31 4.69
N ARG A 378 -9.50 -8.47 5.25
CA ARG A 378 -10.56 -9.41 5.67
C ARG A 378 -11.26 -8.89 6.92
N ALA A 379 -12.59 -8.79 6.86
CA ALA A 379 -13.42 -8.36 7.98
C ALA A 379 -13.95 -9.57 8.76
N ARG A 380 -13.89 -9.54 10.10
CA ARG A 380 -14.59 -10.50 10.96
C ARG A 380 -15.90 -9.96 11.50
N LYS A 381 -15.94 -8.65 11.75
CA LYS A 381 -17.10 -7.91 12.24
C LYS A 381 -17.27 -6.63 11.42
N ARG A 382 -18.51 -6.14 11.40
CA ARG A 382 -18.84 -4.84 10.81
C ARG A 382 -18.09 -3.71 11.52
N GLY A 383 -17.61 -2.74 10.75
CA GLY A 383 -16.91 -1.57 11.26
C GLY A 383 -15.45 -1.82 11.67
N GLU A 384 -14.90 -3.02 11.51
CA GLU A 384 -13.45 -3.20 11.69
C GLU A 384 -12.69 -2.35 10.67
N THR A 385 -11.56 -1.77 11.07
CA THR A 385 -10.64 -1.06 10.18
C THR A 385 -9.26 -1.70 10.21
N ALA A 386 -8.54 -1.64 9.10
CA ALA A 386 -7.13 -1.99 9.03
C ALA A 386 -6.27 -0.73 8.96
N SER A 387 -5.04 -0.80 9.47
CA SER A 387 -4.08 0.30 9.39
C SER A 387 -2.74 -0.21 8.91
N VAL A 388 -2.22 0.35 7.83
CA VAL A 388 -0.96 -0.06 7.21
C VAL A 388 0.00 1.12 7.25
N PHE A 389 1.09 0.96 7.98
CA PHE A 389 2.20 1.90 8.09
C PHE A 389 3.18 1.66 6.95
N LEU A 390 3.54 2.70 6.21
CA LEU A 390 4.42 2.55 5.06
C LEU A 390 5.32 3.80 4.83
N PRO A 391 6.49 3.64 4.19
CA PRO A 391 7.36 4.76 3.85
C PRO A 391 6.71 5.74 2.88
N SER A 392 6.84 7.05 3.11
CA SER A 392 6.37 8.10 2.19
C SER A 392 7.25 8.13 0.95
N VAL A 393 6.97 7.20 0.02
CA VAL A 393 7.67 6.99 -1.24
C VAL A 393 6.64 7.07 -2.36
N PRO A 394 6.87 7.87 -3.44
CA PRO A 394 5.88 8.10 -4.49
C PRO A 394 5.25 6.82 -5.06
N VAL A 395 6.06 5.78 -5.27
CA VAL A 395 5.57 4.49 -5.80
C VAL A 395 4.56 3.83 -4.87
N LEU A 396 4.79 3.83 -3.55
CA LEU A 396 3.84 3.25 -2.59
C LEU A 396 2.61 4.13 -2.40
N MET A 397 2.77 5.46 -2.48
CA MET A 397 1.65 6.40 -2.45
C MET A 397 0.73 6.23 -3.66
N GLY A 398 1.29 6.07 -4.86
CA GLY A 398 0.52 5.78 -6.07
C GLY A 398 -0.31 4.50 -5.93
N LEU A 399 0.31 3.40 -5.46
CA LEU A 399 -0.40 2.13 -5.24
C LEU A 399 -1.48 2.21 -4.16
N ALA A 400 -1.24 2.96 -3.10
CA ALA A 400 -2.26 3.23 -2.07
C ALA A 400 -3.41 4.06 -2.65
N GLY A 401 -3.11 5.09 -3.45
CA GLY A 401 -4.07 5.95 -4.13
C GLY A 401 -4.94 5.19 -5.12
N GLU A 402 -4.37 4.32 -5.96
CA GLU A 402 -5.12 3.45 -6.89
C GLU A 402 -6.16 2.59 -6.16
N MET A 403 -5.79 2.06 -4.99
CA MET A 403 -6.70 1.27 -4.15
C MET A 403 -7.82 2.11 -3.52
N GLU A 404 -7.59 3.41 -3.30
CA GLU A 404 -8.62 4.37 -2.91
C GLU A 404 -9.52 4.80 -4.08
N GLU A 405 -8.96 5.00 -5.28
CA GLU A 405 -9.75 5.31 -6.47
C GLU A 405 -10.73 4.18 -6.83
N GLU A 406 -10.32 2.91 -6.71
CA GLU A 406 -11.22 1.76 -6.89
C GLU A 406 -12.43 1.80 -5.95
N ARG A 407 -12.28 2.45 -4.79
CA ARG A 407 -13.33 2.59 -3.78
C ARG A 407 -14.26 3.77 -4.09
N ASP A 408 -13.74 4.91 -4.52
CA ASP A 408 -14.52 6.13 -4.77
C ASP A 408 -15.43 6.03 -5.99
N HIS A 409 -15.07 5.23 -7.00
CA HIS A 409 -15.92 4.93 -8.16
C HIS A 409 -17.29 4.33 -7.78
N VAL A 410 -17.46 3.81 -6.57
CA VAL A 410 -18.73 3.28 -6.03
C VAL A 410 -19.53 4.33 -5.25
N LEU A 411 -18.87 5.36 -4.71
CA LEU A 411 -19.44 6.40 -3.85
C LEU A 411 -19.71 7.72 -4.61
N GLY A 412 -20.22 7.65 -5.84
CA GLY A 412 -20.99 8.73 -6.48
C GLY A 412 -20.37 10.14 -6.55
N ARG A 413 -19.07 10.33 -6.34
CA ARG A 413 -18.39 11.62 -6.51
C ARG A 413 -17.64 11.65 -7.83
N ARG A 414 -18.07 12.56 -8.71
CA ARG A 414 -17.29 12.99 -9.88
C ARG A 414 -16.03 13.70 -9.40
N ARG A 415 -14.91 13.44 -10.09
CA ARG A 415 -13.65 14.19 -10.03
C ARG A 415 -13.91 15.69 -10.21
N ASP A 416 -13.29 16.49 -9.35
CA ASP A 416 -12.76 17.78 -9.78
C ASP A 416 -11.37 17.49 -10.38
N GLU A 417 -11.19 17.90 -11.63
CA GLU A 417 -9.90 17.90 -12.32
C GLU A 417 -9.01 18.96 -11.69
N ASP A 418 -7.86 18.55 -11.14
CA ASP A 418 -6.69 19.41 -11.06
C ASP A 418 -5.53 18.66 -11.72
N GLY A 419 -5.21 19.09 -12.93
CA GLY A 419 -4.10 18.59 -13.71
C GLY A 419 -2.78 19.27 -13.38
N LEU A 420 -1.74 18.69 -13.99
CA LEU A 420 -0.42 19.26 -14.29
C LEU A 420 0.55 19.37 -13.11
N ASP A 421 1.43 18.36 -12.96
CA ASP A 421 2.85 18.65 -12.65
C ASP A 421 3.87 17.51 -12.93
N ASP A 422 3.65 16.67 -13.96
CA ASP A 422 4.61 15.58 -14.28
C ASP A 422 5.53 15.84 -15.49
N LEU A 423 5.39 16.98 -16.18
CA LEU A 423 6.20 17.28 -17.39
C LEU A 423 7.44 18.15 -17.14
N LEU A 424 7.71 18.58 -15.91
CA LEU A 424 8.86 19.45 -15.59
C LEU A 424 10.06 18.71 -14.99
N LEU A 425 9.93 17.42 -14.66
CA LEU A 425 11.02 16.60 -14.10
C LEU A 425 11.89 15.92 -15.16
N GLU A 426 11.47 15.87 -16.43
CA GLU A 426 12.21 15.21 -17.50
C GLU A 426 13.36 16.05 -18.08
N GLN A 427 13.41 17.35 -17.85
CA GLN A 427 14.42 18.25 -18.45
C GLN A 427 15.66 18.52 -17.58
N ALA A 428 15.74 17.98 -16.36
CA ALA A 428 16.87 18.20 -15.44
C ALA A 428 17.86 17.02 -15.34
N GLN A 429 17.68 15.95 -16.13
CA GLN A 429 18.50 14.73 -16.07
C GLN A 429 19.41 14.52 -17.29
N GLN A 430 20.06 15.60 -17.77
CA GLN A 430 21.22 15.47 -18.63
C GLN A 430 22.46 16.02 -17.94
N ASP A 431 23.49 15.18 -17.94
CA ASP A 431 24.87 15.39 -17.48
C ASP A 431 25.19 15.17 -15.99
N LYS A 432 25.64 13.93 -15.70
CA LYS A 432 27.05 13.67 -15.33
C LYS A 432 27.31 12.16 -15.20
N LYS A 433 28.04 11.59 -16.17
CA LYS A 433 28.82 10.37 -15.96
C LYS A 433 30.16 10.78 -15.36
N GLN A 434 30.52 10.23 -14.20
CA GLN A 434 31.92 10.19 -13.75
C GLN A 434 32.47 8.77 -13.89
N PRO A 435 33.75 8.62 -14.26
CA PRO A 435 34.34 7.33 -14.62
C PRO A 435 34.79 6.52 -13.40
N ASP A 436 34.69 5.20 -13.55
CA ASP A 436 35.15 4.17 -12.62
C ASP A 436 36.61 4.40 -12.19
N ALA A 437 36.84 4.51 -10.88
CA ALA A 437 38.14 4.35 -10.27
C ALA A 437 38.09 3.16 -9.30
N LEU A 438 38.75 2.07 -9.68
CA LEU A 438 38.98 0.91 -8.81
C LEU A 438 39.84 1.31 -7.60
N GLY A 439 39.24 1.23 -6.42
CA GLY A 439 39.92 1.28 -5.11
C GLY A 439 38.93 0.88 -4.02
N ASP A 440 39.35 -0.04 -3.14
CA ASP A 440 38.59 -0.70 -2.05
C ASP A 440 37.21 -0.07 -1.72
N GLU A 441 36.15 -0.63 -2.31
CA GLU A 441 34.77 -0.16 -2.09
C GLU A 441 34.37 -0.34 -0.61
N LEU A 442 33.93 0.75 0.02
CA LEU A 442 33.36 0.71 1.35
C LEU A 442 31.96 0.06 1.30
N PRO A 443 31.50 -0.64 2.35
CA PRO A 443 30.13 -1.14 2.40
C PRO A 443 29.14 0.02 2.57
N PHE A 444 27.95 -0.10 1.97
CA PHE A 444 26.83 0.83 2.21
C PHE A 444 26.51 0.86 3.71
N GLN A 445 26.41 2.06 4.29
CA GLN A 445 26.17 2.23 5.72
C GLN A 445 25.17 3.36 5.98
N THR A 446 24.09 3.07 6.70
CA THR A 446 23.18 4.09 7.23
C THR A 446 23.85 4.81 8.39
N LEU A 447 23.85 6.15 8.35
CA LEU A 447 24.43 7.02 9.38
C LEU A 447 23.34 7.58 10.30
N GLU A 448 22.24 8.07 9.71
CA GLU A 448 21.12 8.66 10.43
C GLU A 448 19.81 8.34 9.68
N ALA A 449 18.75 8.04 10.41
CA ALA A 449 17.43 7.78 9.84
C ALA A 449 16.37 8.17 10.87
N SER A 450 15.81 9.37 10.74
CA SER A 450 14.70 9.86 11.58
C SER A 450 13.37 9.55 10.91
N ALA A 451 12.30 9.27 11.66
CA ALA A 451 10.94 9.24 11.11
C ALA A 451 10.16 10.49 11.48
N THR A 452 9.26 10.87 10.59
CA THR A 452 8.28 11.94 10.76
C THR A 452 6.97 11.42 10.21
N PHE A 453 5.87 11.60 10.96
CA PHE A 453 4.55 11.32 10.39
C PHE A 453 4.30 12.33 9.28
N ASP A 454 3.95 11.88 8.08
CA ASP A 454 3.75 12.75 6.91
C ASP A 454 2.25 13.02 6.69
N ARG A 455 1.51 11.95 6.36
CA ARG A 455 0.08 12.02 6.05
C ARG A 455 -0.62 10.67 6.27
N VAL A 456 -1.94 10.73 6.42
CA VAL A 456 -2.86 9.59 6.31
C VAL A 456 -3.54 9.66 4.94
N LEU A 457 -3.52 8.55 4.20
CA LEU A 457 -4.40 8.36 3.05
C LEU A 457 -5.62 7.57 3.54
N PHE A 458 -6.79 8.20 3.36
CA PHE A 458 -8.09 7.58 3.58
C PHE A 458 -9.15 8.34 2.79
N ASP A 459 -10.17 7.68 2.29
CA ASP A 459 -11.31 8.36 1.68
C ASP A 459 -11.04 9.24 0.44
N GLY A 460 -10.02 8.89 -0.36
CA GLY A 460 -9.57 9.71 -1.49
C GLY A 460 -8.99 11.05 -1.03
N GLY A 461 -8.73 11.18 0.27
CA GLY A 461 -8.26 12.39 0.92
C GLY A 461 -6.91 12.15 1.59
N GLU A 462 -6.05 13.16 1.48
CA GLU A 462 -4.83 13.23 2.26
C GLU A 462 -5.06 14.07 3.53
N PHE A 463 -4.87 13.45 4.69
CA PHE A 463 -5.07 14.08 5.99
C PHE A 463 -3.78 14.18 6.78
N GLY A 464 -3.59 15.30 7.48
CA GLY A 464 -2.43 15.53 8.33
C GLY A 464 -1.42 16.49 7.74
N THR A 465 -0.45 16.86 8.56
CA THR A 465 0.71 17.67 8.20
C THR A 465 1.91 17.10 8.92
N ALA A 466 3.11 17.23 8.34
CA ALA A 466 4.35 16.71 8.92
C ALA A 466 4.43 16.94 10.45
N ALA A 467 4.48 15.86 11.22
CA ALA A 467 4.43 15.86 12.67
C ALA A 467 5.51 14.95 13.26
N ALA A 468 6.12 15.39 14.37
CA ALA A 468 7.13 14.60 15.04
C ALA A 468 6.53 13.32 15.64
N PRO A 469 7.26 12.18 15.66
CA PRO A 469 6.82 10.98 16.34
C PRO A 469 6.55 11.23 17.82
N GLY A 470 5.44 10.71 18.33
CA GLY A 470 4.97 10.90 19.70
C GLY A 470 4.25 12.23 19.96
N SER A 471 4.08 13.08 18.95
CA SER A 471 3.37 14.36 19.10
C SER A 471 1.84 14.17 19.29
N PRO A 472 1.14 15.13 19.92
CA PRO A 472 -0.32 15.12 19.99
C PRO A 472 -0.97 15.05 18.61
N GLU A 473 -0.37 15.72 17.61
CA GLU A 473 -0.85 15.71 16.23
C GLU A 473 -0.80 14.31 15.59
N GLU A 474 0.23 13.52 15.89
CA GLU A 474 0.33 12.12 15.46
C GLU A 474 -0.66 11.23 16.24
N GLU A 475 -0.79 11.45 17.55
CA GLU A 475 -1.68 10.68 18.43
C GLU A 475 -3.14 10.81 18.03
N ASP A 476 -3.54 11.97 17.50
CA ASP A 476 -4.84 12.14 16.87
C ASP A 476 -5.05 11.09 15.76
N PHE A 477 -4.13 10.91 14.82
CA PHE A 477 -4.32 9.92 13.74
C PHE A 477 -4.20 8.47 14.21
N ILE A 478 -3.26 8.18 15.11
CA ILE A 478 -3.04 6.83 15.65
C ILE A 478 -4.21 6.37 16.52
N GLY A 479 -4.82 7.27 17.27
CA GLY A 479 -5.86 6.99 18.27
C GLY A 479 -7.27 6.78 17.73
N LEU A 480 -7.47 6.53 16.43
CA LEU A 480 -8.80 6.20 15.90
C LEU A 480 -9.33 4.89 16.55
N PRO A 481 -10.59 4.82 17.00
CA PRO A 481 -11.14 3.54 17.46
C PRO A 481 -11.05 2.44 16.37
N GLY A 482 -10.77 1.20 16.78
CA GLY A 482 -10.65 0.07 15.84
C GLY A 482 -11.97 -0.39 15.21
N LEU A 483 -13.09 0.00 15.81
CA LEU A 483 -14.46 -0.26 15.34
C LEU A 483 -15.12 1.06 14.98
N LEU A 484 -15.07 1.43 13.69
CA LEU A 484 -15.70 2.61 13.13
C LEU A 484 -16.21 2.30 11.73
N GLU A 485 -17.42 2.80 11.42
CA GLU A 485 -17.89 2.77 10.04
C GLU A 485 -17.02 3.71 9.16
N PRO A 486 -16.85 3.43 7.86
CA PRO A 486 -16.00 4.23 6.98
C PRO A 486 -16.29 5.75 7.01
N ASP A 487 -17.57 6.13 6.99
CA ASP A 487 -18.00 7.53 7.05
C ASP A 487 -17.62 8.22 8.37
N GLN A 488 -17.59 7.46 9.47
CA GLN A 488 -17.18 7.96 10.79
C GLN A 488 -15.67 8.19 10.82
N VAL A 489 -14.88 7.30 10.22
CA VAL A 489 -13.42 7.48 10.07
C VAL A 489 -13.14 8.74 9.24
N ALA A 490 -13.79 8.90 8.07
CA ALA A 490 -13.60 10.06 7.21
C ALA A 490 -14.01 11.37 7.92
N SER A 491 -15.13 11.36 8.65
CA SER A 491 -15.60 12.52 9.41
C SER A 491 -14.64 12.89 10.55
N LEU A 492 -14.09 11.90 11.26
CA LEU A 492 -13.11 12.12 12.32
C LEU A 492 -11.79 12.67 11.78
N LEU A 493 -11.32 12.16 10.64
CA LEU A 493 -10.11 12.64 9.98
C LEU A 493 -10.26 14.09 9.50
N ARG A 494 -11.37 14.42 8.83
CA ARG A 494 -11.70 15.81 8.43
C ARG A 494 -11.77 16.75 9.62
N LYS A 495 -12.44 16.33 10.70
CA LYS A 495 -12.54 17.12 11.93
C LYS A 495 -11.17 17.39 12.54
N ARG A 496 -10.32 16.36 12.68
CA ARG A 496 -8.96 16.49 13.24
C ARG A 496 -8.06 17.40 12.40
N GLN A 497 -8.14 17.30 11.07
CA GLN A 497 -7.41 18.21 10.19
C GLN A 497 -7.88 19.67 10.36
N ALA A 498 -9.20 19.90 10.44
CA ALA A 498 -9.74 21.23 10.70
C ALA A 498 -9.31 21.78 12.06
N ASP A 499 -9.30 20.94 13.10
CA ASP A 499 -8.85 21.30 14.45
C ASP A 499 -7.34 21.63 14.47
N GLN A 500 -6.50 20.86 13.76
CA GLN A 500 -5.06 21.15 13.62
C GLN A 500 -4.81 22.44 12.83
N GLN A 501 -5.53 22.69 11.74
CA GLN A 501 -5.44 23.94 10.99
C GLN A 501 -5.92 25.14 11.84
N ALA A 502 -6.98 24.96 12.63
CA ALA A 502 -7.47 25.97 13.55
C ALA A 502 -6.49 26.22 14.71
N ALA A 503 -5.86 25.17 15.24
CA ALA A 503 -4.81 25.26 16.25
C ALA A 503 -3.59 26.00 15.69
N LYS A 504 -3.07 25.61 14.52
CA LYS A 504 -1.99 26.33 13.82
C LYS A 504 -2.33 27.78 13.53
N ARG A 505 -3.57 28.08 13.14
CA ARG A 505 -4.07 29.47 12.98
C ARG A 505 -4.10 30.22 14.31
N LYS A 506 -4.43 29.56 15.43
CA LYS A 506 -4.41 30.14 16.78
C LYS A 506 -2.99 30.31 17.33
N THR A 507 -2.06 29.38 17.09
CA THR A 507 -0.63 29.56 17.46
C THR A 507 0.00 30.67 16.62
N LYS A 508 -0.32 30.78 15.33
CA LYS A 508 0.05 31.97 14.52
C LYS A 508 -0.56 33.27 15.06
N LYS A 509 -1.82 33.24 15.52
CA LYS A 509 -2.48 34.39 16.18
C LYS A 509 -1.97 34.70 17.59
N GLY A 510 -1.30 33.77 18.26
CA GLY A 510 -0.79 33.91 19.63
C GLY A 510 0.65 34.36 19.71
N SER A 511 1.36 34.44 18.58
CA SER A 511 2.77 34.84 18.49
C SER A 511 2.99 36.13 17.69
N GLU A 512 1.96 36.92 17.44
CA GLU A 512 2.06 38.21 16.75
C GLU A 512 1.14 39.25 17.42
N ASP A 513 1.68 39.95 18.43
CA ASP A 513 1.53 41.41 18.46
C ASP A 513 2.32 41.91 17.25
N ASP A 514 1.70 41.95 16.07
CA ASP A 514 2.00 42.94 15.02
C ASP A 514 1.02 42.83 13.84
N ALA A 515 0.81 43.98 13.21
CA ALA A 515 -0.22 44.30 12.22
C ALA A 515 -0.26 43.37 10.97
N PRO A 516 -1.42 43.27 10.28
CA PRO A 516 -1.59 42.39 9.12
C PRO A 516 -0.60 42.69 7.98
N ALA A 517 -0.05 41.62 7.40
CA ALA A 517 0.91 41.67 6.30
C ALA A 517 0.32 42.39 5.07
N LEU A 518 0.79 43.62 4.87
CA LEU A 518 0.52 44.46 3.69
C LEU A 518 1.07 43.81 2.41
N ALA A 519 0.44 44.10 1.26
CA ALA A 519 0.87 43.59 -0.04
C ALA A 519 2.31 44.06 -0.37
N PRO A 520 3.10 43.34 -1.21
CA PRO A 520 4.50 43.69 -1.48
C PRO A 520 4.74 45.13 -1.98
N HIS A 521 3.75 45.74 -2.64
CA HIS A 521 3.81 47.13 -3.08
C HIS A 521 3.56 48.13 -1.94
N GLU A 522 2.72 47.79 -0.96
CA GLU A 522 2.47 48.56 0.25
C GLU A 522 3.66 48.49 1.22
N GLN A 523 4.27 47.30 1.38
CA GLN A 523 5.50 47.13 2.16
C GLN A 523 6.66 47.97 1.62
N LEU A 524 6.83 48.05 0.29
CA LEU A 524 7.84 48.91 -0.32
C LEU A 524 7.55 50.40 -0.12
N ALA A 525 6.28 50.81 -0.16
CA ALA A 525 5.90 52.20 0.07
C ALA A 525 6.18 52.63 1.53
N GLU A 526 5.86 51.78 2.50
CA GLU A 526 6.14 52.06 3.92
C GLU A 526 7.63 52.09 4.22
N LEU A 527 8.40 51.12 3.74
CA LEU A 527 9.86 51.09 3.94
C LEU A 527 10.55 52.30 3.31
N ARG A 528 10.05 52.79 2.16
CA ARG A 528 10.55 54.03 1.53
C ARG A 528 10.19 55.26 2.37
N LYS A 529 8.96 55.32 2.89
CA LYS A 529 8.49 56.40 3.76
C LYS A 529 9.32 56.46 5.05
N GLU A 530 9.60 55.30 5.64
CA GLU A 530 10.45 55.17 6.82
C GLU A 530 11.89 55.62 6.55
N LEU A 531 12.52 55.13 5.47
CA LEU A 531 13.87 55.52 5.11
C LEU A 531 13.97 57.03 4.83
N ASN A 532 13.00 57.61 4.12
CA ASN A 532 12.97 59.05 3.85
C ASN A 532 12.75 59.88 5.12
N GLY A 533 11.95 59.38 6.07
CA GLY A 533 11.78 60.00 7.39
C GLY A 533 13.08 60.03 8.19
N LEU A 534 13.83 58.93 8.19
CA LEU A 534 15.14 58.83 8.86
C LEU A 534 16.21 59.69 8.17
N VAL A 535 16.19 59.78 6.85
CA VAL A 535 17.08 60.68 6.08
C VAL A 535 16.76 62.14 6.38
N GLY A 536 15.48 62.49 6.51
CA GLY A 536 15.06 63.83 6.93
C GLY A 536 15.53 64.17 8.35
N ALA A 537 15.40 63.24 9.29
CA ALA A 537 15.91 63.40 10.65
C ALA A 537 17.45 63.54 10.68
N TRP A 538 18.16 62.80 9.82
CA TRP A 538 19.62 62.88 9.68
C TRP A 538 20.08 64.19 9.03
N ASN A 539 19.36 64.69 8.03
CA ASN A 539 19.59 66.00 7.43
C ASN A 539 19.44 67.12 8.46
N HIS A 540 18.38 67.10 9.26
CA HIS A 540 18.16 68.09 10.30
C HIS A 540 19.26 68.06 11.37
N ARG A 541 19.88 66.90 11.61
CA ARG A 541 20.95 66.73 12.61
C ARG A 541 22.34 67.07 12.07
N THR A 542 22.60 66.92 10.78
CA THR A 542 23.95 67.05 10.18
C THR A 542 24.09 68.18 9.16
N GLY A 543 22.99 68.77 8.71
CA GLY A 543 22.94 69.78 7.64
C GLY A 543 23.22 69.23 6.23
N GLN A 544 23.47 67.92 6.08
CA GLN A 544 23.80 67.31 4.78
C GLN A 544 22.56 67.21 3.88
N PRO A 545 22.61 67.63 2.59
CA PRO A 545 21.48 67.50 1.67
C PRO A 545 21.03 66.03 1.47
N HIS A 546 19.71 65.80 1.32
CA HIS A 546 19.12 64.45 1.18
C HIS A 546 19.79 63.60 0.09
N GLY A 547 20.14 64.22 -1.05
CA GLY A 547 20.80 63.52 -2.16
C GLY A 547 22.17 62.96 -1.79
N VAL A 548 22.93 63.65 -0.93
CA VAL A 548 24.25 63.21 -0.44
C VAL A 548 24.09 62.05 0.54
N ILE A 549 23.12 62.13 1.45
CA ILE A 549 22.83 61.06 2.43
C ILE A 549 22.41 59.76 1.72
N HIS A 550 21.55 59.86 0.70
CA HIS A 550 21.17 58.69 -0.10
C HIS A 550 22.33 58.13 -0.93
N ALA A 551 23.27 58.97 -1.39
CA ALA A 551 24.47 58.52 -2.09
C ALA A 551 25.45 57.80 -1.14
N GLU A 552 25.62 58.28 0.09
CA GLU A 552 26.43 57.63 1.12
C GLU A 552 25.83 56.30 1.56
N LEU A 553 24.51 56.23 1.78
CA LEU A 553 23.83 54.97 2.13
C LEU A 553 23.96 53.94 1.00
N ARG A 554 23.88 54.39 -0.25
CA ARG A 554 24.09 53.53 -1.41
C ARG A 554 25.54 53.06 -1.53
N ARG A 555 26.51 53.92 -1.21
CA ARG A 555 27.93 53.54 -1.19
C ARG A 555 28.25 52.53 -0.08
N ALA A 556 27.57 52.62 1.07
CA ALA A 556 27.78 51.74 2.21
C ALA A 556 27.07 50.38 2.08
N CYS A 557 25.84 50.34 1.57
CA CYS A 557 25.03 49.12 1.47
C CYS A 557 25.01 48.49 0.07
N GLY A 558 25.44 49.22 -0.98
CA GLY A 558 25.34 48.79 -2.36
C GLY A 558 23.92 48.93 -2.97
N GLY A 559 23.79 48.56 -4.24
CA GLY A 559 22.51 48.49 -4.97
C GLY A 559 22.05 49.78 -5.66
N PRO A 560 20.90 49.73 -6.39
CA PRO A 560 20.42 50.82 -7.24
C PRO A 560 19.77 51.98 -6.45
N ALA A 561 19.30 53.01 -7.16
CA ALA A 561 18.57 54.11 -6.54
C ALA A 561 17.29 53.64 -5.84
N ILE A 562 16.79 54.37 -4.83
CA ILE A 562 15.65 53.95 -3.98
C ILE A 562 14.41 53.55 -4.78
N ALA A 563 14.13 54.25 -5.89
CA ALA A 563 12.98 53.94 -6.75
C ALA A 563 13.04 52.53 -7.36
N GLN A 564 14.24 51.97 -7.51
CA GLN A 564 14.53 50.66 -8.11
C GLN A 564 15.05 49.63 -7.09
N ALA A 565 15.16 50.00 -5.80
CA ALA A 565 15.69 49.12 -4.76
C ALA A 565 14.63 48.13 -4.24
N THR A 566 15.06 46.90 -3.95
CA THR A 566 14.21 45.85 -3.36
C THR A 566 13.93 46.12 -1.87
N ALA A 567 12.92 45.45 -1.30
CA ALA A 567 12.51 45.68 0.09
C ALA A 567 13.64 45.36 1.10
N GLU A 568 14.44 44.35 0.80
CA GLU A 568 15.60 43.95 1.60
C GLU A 568 16.72 45.00 1.55
N GLN A 569 17.04 45.52 0.37
CA GLN A 569 18.01 46.61 0.20
C GLN A 569 17.60 47.91 0.91
N ILE A 570 16.28 48.18 1.02
CA ILE A 570 15.78 49.35 1.74
C ILE A 570 15.87 49.12 3.25
N ARG A 571 15.58 47.90 3.75
CA ARG A 571 15.76 47.54 5.16
C ARG A 571 17.21 47.65 5.61
N GLU A 572 18.16 47.21 4.79
CA GLU A 572 19.59 47.34 5.07
C GLU A 572 20.02 48.82 5.18
N ARG A 573 19.49 49.68 4.30
CA ARG A 573 19.74 51.13 4.36
C ARG A 573 19.12 51.78 5.60
N VAL A 574 17.92 51.35 6.02
CA VAL A 574 17.27 51.78 7.27
C VAL A 574 18.11 51.37 8.48
N ALA A 575 18.60 50.12 8.51
CA ALA A 575 19.48 49.65 9.58
C ALA A 575 20.80 50.46 9.62
N MET A 576 21.37 50.77 8.46
CA MET A 576 22.62 51.52 8.36
C MET A 576 22.48 52.97 8.84
N ILE A 577 21.43 53.70 8.45
CA ILE A 577 21.22 55.07 8.92
C ILE A 577 20.91 55.13 10.41
N ARG A 578 20.19 54.14 10.96
CA ARG A 578 19.99 53.99 12.41
C ARG A 578 21.32 53.74 13.12
N LYS A 579 22.19 52.91 12.54
CA LYS A 579 23.54 52.67 13.06
C LYS A 579 24.38 53.95 13.09
N TRP A 580 24.32 54.77 12.03
CA TRP A 580 24.97 56.09 12.01
C TRP A 580 24.44 57.00 13.12
N ALA A 581 23.13 56.98 13.39
CA ALA A 581 22.50 57.72 14.48
C ALA A 581 22.92 57.29 15.88
N THR A 582 23.30 56.03 16.06
CA THR A 582 23.84 55.52 17.33
C THR A 582 25.35 55.66 17.50
N GLN A 583 26.12 55.71 16.42
CA GLN A 583 27.60 55.73 16.48
C GLN A 583 28.22 57.13 16.51
N ARG A 584 27.50 58.17 16.08
CA ARG A 584 27.91 59.57 16.25
C ARG A 584 27.13 60.20 17.40
N LYS A 585 27.77 60.33 18.57
CA LYS A 585 27.34 61.23 19.64
C LYS A 585 27.70 62.66 19.28
#